data_AF-U3TFP6-F1
#
_entry.id   AF-U3TFP6-F1
#
_cell.length_a   1.000
_cell.length_b   1.000
_cell.length_c   1.000
_cell.angle_alpha   90.00
_cell.angle_beta   90.00
_cell.angle_gamma   90.00
#
_symmetry.space_group_name_H-M   'P 1'
#
loop_
_entity.id
_entity.type
_entity.pdbx_description
1 polymer ?
#
loop_
_entity_poly.entity_id
_entity_poly.type
_entity_poly.pdbx_seq_one_letter_code
_entity_poly.pdbx_strand_id
1 'polypeptide(L)'
;MLGWCTLAARGAVVDLVAEARRCGGVFAAIVTALRRARVGDRIRFVYEGGQEGEVRLTLERLSELGMVEIVSLGGGEAVVTKRG
;
A
#
# COMPACT_ATOMS: atom_id res chain seq x y z
N MET A 1 -1.37 33.66 7.85
CA MET A 1 -0.21 33.35 6.99
C MET A 1 0.35 32.00 7.41
N LEU A 2 0.13 30.98 6.56
CA LEU A 2 0.93 29.76 6.33
C LEU A 2 1.23 28.89 7.58
N GLY A 3 0.51 27.81 7.90
CA GLY A 3 -0.22 26.86 7.04
C GLY A 3 0.58 25.61 6.66
N TRP A 4 1.75 25.35 7.26
CA TRP A 4 2.67 24.30 6.80
C TRP A 4 2.91 23.13 7.77
N CYS A 5 2.40 23.19 9.01
CA CYS A 5 2.61 22.11 10.01
C CYS A 5 1.59 20.95 9.95
N THR A 6 0.58 20.99 9.07
CA THR A 6 -0.49 19.96 9.04
C THR A 6 -0.34 18.90 7.95
N LEU A 7 0.57 19.08 6.99
CA LEU A 7 0.65 18.28 5.75
C LEU A 7 1.92 17.43 5.63
N ALA A 8 2.58 17.10 6.75
CA ALA A 8 3.49 15.97 6.80
C ALA A 8 2.68 14.69 6.60
N ALA A 9 2.46 14.34 5.33
CA ALA A 9 2.33 12.99 4.81
C ALA A 9 2.28 11.88 5.87
N ARG A 10 1.07 11.47 6.30
CA ARG A 10 0.86 10.17 6.98
C ARG A 10 1.02 9.04 5.95
N GLY A 11 2.24 8.94 5.41
CA GLY A 11 2.64 7.94 4.44
C GLY A 11 3.32 6.78 5.14
N ALA A 12 2.64 5.63 5.29
CA ALA A 12 3.32 4.41 5.76
C ALA A 12 4.10 3.81 4.58
N VAL A 13 5.41 3.59 4.75
CA VAL A 13 6.22 2.85 3.78
C VAL A 13 6.33 1.41 4.25
N VAL A 14 6.00 0.46 3.39
CA VAL A 14 6.00 -0.97 3.66
C VAL A 14 6.93 -1.67 2.67
N ASP A 15 7.98 -2.29 3.19
CA ASP A 15 8.79 -3.24 2.44
C ASP A 15 8.04 -4.58 2.34
N LEU A 16 7.51 -4.88 1.16
CA LEU A 16 6.76 -6.11 0.91
C LEU A 16 7.64 -7.34 0.85
N VAL A 17 8.94 -7.25 0.59
CA VAL A 17 9.84 -8.42 0.65
C VAL A 17 9.97 -8.87 2.10
N ALA A 18 10.27 -7.92 3.00
CA ALA A 18 10.40 -8.20 4.42
C ALA A 18 9.06 -8.63 5.03
N GLU A 19 7.97 -7.90 4.76
CA GLU A 19 6.68 -8.20 5.36
C GLU A 19 6.05 -9.47 4.77
N ALA A 20 6.23 -9.78 3.48
CA ALA A 20 5.75 -11.04 2.92
C ALA A 20 6.45 -12.26 3.56
N ARG A 21 7.75 -12.18 3.84
CA ARG A 21 8.47 -13.25 4.58
C ARG A 21 7.88 -13.47 5.98
N ARG A 22 7.42 -12.41 6.64
CA ARG A 22 6.81 -12.48 7.98
C ARG A 22 5.36 -12.96 7.94
N CYS A 23 4.60 -12.54 6.92
CA CYS A 23 3.17 -12.81 6.81
C CYS A 23 2.83 -14.04 5.95
N GLY A 24 3.82 -14.66 5.30
CA GLY A 24 3.64 -15.85 4.46
C GLY A 24 3.18 -15.55 3.03
N GLY A 25 3.34 -14.32 2.53
CA GLY A 25 2.97 -13.93 1.17
C GLY A 25 2.66 -12.44 1.00
N VAL A 26 2.63 -11.96 -0.25
CA VAL A 26 2.39 -10.55 -0.58
C VAL A 26 0.96 -10.15 -0.24
N PHE A 27 -0.02 -10.99 -0.58
CA PHE A 27 -1.42 -10.73 -0.23
C PHE A 27 -1.61 -10.48 1.28
N ALA A 28 -1.07 -11.38 2.12
CA ALA A 28 -1.19 -11.28 3.57
C ALA A 28 -0.49 -10.03 4.12
N ALA A 29 0.67 -9.66 3.56
CA ALA A 29 1.38 -8.44 3.93
C ALA A 29 0.58 -7.17 3.60
N ILE A 30 0.01 -7.08 2.38
CA ILE A 30 -0.81 -5.94 1.95
C ILE A 30 -2.05 -5.80 2.84
N VAL A 31 -2.80 -6.88 3.06
CA VAL A 31 -4.01 -6.85 3.92
C VAL A 31 -3.65 -6.49 5.37
N THR A 32 -2.53 -6.98 5.88
CA THR A 32 -2.06 -6.66 7.23
C THR A 32 -1.71 -5.17 7.36
N ALA A 33 -1.00 -4.61 6.37
CA ALA A 33 -0.71 -3.18 6.34
C ALA A 33 -1.99 -2.34 6.27
N LEU A 34 -2.94 -2.72 5.43
CA LEU A 34 -4.24 -2.04 5.31
C LEU A 34 -5.04 -2.12 6.61
N ARG A 35 -5.03 -3.26 7.32
CA ARG A 35 -5.69 -3.39 8.62
C ARG A 35 -5.14 -2.43 9.68
N ARG A 36 -3.83 -2.12 9.63
CA ARG A 36 -3.17 -1.19 10.57
C ARG A 36 -3.40 0.29 10.19
N ALA A 37 -3.66 0.58 8.93
CA ALA A 37 -3.91 1.93 8.43
C ALA A 37 -5.32 2.43 8.75
N ARG A 38 -5.51 3.75 8.79
CA ARG A 38 -6.82 4.41 8.88
C ARG A 38 -7.32 4.76 7.49
N VAL A 39 -8.65 4.92 7.34
CA VAL A 39 -9.24 5.41 6.09
C VAL A 39 -8.66 6.79 5.77
N GLY A 40 -8.28 7.00 4.51
CA GLY A 40 -7.59 8.20 4.03
C GLY A 40 -6.07 8.16 4.19
N ASP A 41 -5.50 7.19 4.91
CA ASP A 41 -4.05 7.05 4.99
C ASP A 41 -3.49 6.63 3.63
N ARG A 42 -2.31 7.18 3.31
CA ARG A 42 -1.56 6.83 2.11
C ARG A 42 -0.50 5.81 2.48
N ILE A 43 -0.38 4.75 1.69
CA ILE A 43 0.55 3.66 1.94
C ILE A 43 1.39 3.48 0.68
N ARG A 44 2.71 3.47 0.84
CA ARG A 44 3.66 3.12 -0.21
C ARG A 44 4.20 1.73 0.05
N PHE A 45 3.91 0.82 -0.85
CA PHE A 45 4.47 -0.52 -0.89
C PHE A 45 5.68 -0.55 -1.80
N VAL A 46 6.81 -1.06 -1.30
CA VAL A 46 8.03 -1.30 -2.07
C VAL A 46 8.17 -2.80 -2.25
N TYR A 47 8.42 -3.24 -3.48
CA TYR A 47 8.49 -4.65 -3.85
C TYR A 47 9.55 -4.90 -4.91
N GLU A 48 9.99 -6.16 -5.03
CA GLU A 48 10.91 -6.61 -6.07
C GLU A 48 10.15 -7.06 -7.34
N GLY A 49 10.83 -7.08 -8.49
CA GLY A 49 10.21 -7.42 -9.77
C GLY A 49 9.50 -8.79 -9.79
N GLY A 50 9.97 -9.76 -8.99
CA GLY A 50 9.31 -11.06 -8.84
C GLY A 50 7.94 -11.02 -8.15
N GLN A 51 7.60 -9.92 -7.47
CA GLN A 51 6.34 -9.74 -6.76
C GLN A 51 5.33 -8.87 -7.54
N GLU A 52 5.75 -8.19 -8.62
CA GLU A 52 4.93 -7.16 -9.27
C GLU A 52 3.56 -7.68 -9.72
N GLY A 53 3.52 -8.88 -10.31
CA GLY A 53 2.26 -9.48 -10.78
C GLY A 53 1.27 -9.73 -9.63
N GLU A 54 1.74 -10.25 -8.49
CA GLU A 54 0.89 -10.51 -7.32
C GLU A 54 0.45 -9.21 -6.64
N VAL A 55 1.35 -8.21 -6.55
CA VAL A 55 1.01 -6.87 -6.02
C VAL A 55 -0.07 -6.23 -6.88
N ARG A 56 0.11 -6.22 -8.20
CA ARG A 56 -0.84 -5.65 -9.17
C ARG A 56 -2.22 -6.29 -9.00
N LEU A 57 -2.30 -7.61 -9.11
CA LEU A 57 -3.54 -8.35 -9.00
C LEU A 57 -4.24 -8.10 -7.65
N THR A 58 -3.47 -8.10 -6.56
CA THR A 58 -4.01 -7.88 -5.21
C THR A 58 -4.58 -6.48 -5.07
N LEU A 59 -3.84 -5.45 -5.47
CA LEU A 59 -4.28 -4.06 -5.33
C LEU A 59 -5.44 -3.72 -6.25
N GLU A 60 -5.44 -4.23 -7.49
CA GLU A 60 -6.56 -4.09 -8.42
C GLU A 60 -7.82 -4.69 -7.81
N ARG A 61 -7.75 -5.92 -7.28
CA ARG A 61 -8.90 -6.58 -6.64
C ARG A 61 -9.40 -5.83 -5.41
N LEU A 62 -8.50 -5.33 -4.58
CA LEU A 62 -8.87 -4.53 -3.41
C LEU A 62 -9.47 -3.17 -3.82
N SER A 63 -9.03 -2.61 -4.94
CA SER A 63 -9.60 -1.39 -5.51
C SER A 63 -11.02 -1.62 -6.05
N GLU A 64 -11.26 -2.73 -6.74
CA GLU A 64 -12.61 -3.13 -7.19
C GLU A 64 -13.60 -3.27 -6.02
N LEU A 65 -13.11 -3.73 -4.87
CA LEU A 65 -13.89 -3.87 -3.63
C LEU A 65 -14.04 -2.54 -2.86
N GLY A 66 -13.49 -1.43 -3.37
CA GLY A 66 -13.53 -0.12 -2.70
C GLY A 66 -12.69 -0.04 -1.43
N MET A 67 -11.77 -0.99 -1.21
CA MET A 67 -10.92 -1.02 -0.01
C MET A 67 -9.74 -0.05 -0.11
N VAL A 68 -9.25 0.16 -1.33
CA VAL A 68 -8.15 1.08 -1.64
C VAL A 68 -8.43 1.86 -2.91
N GLU A 69 -7.74 2.97 -3.09
CA GLU A 69 -7.58 3.66 -4.35
C GLU A 69 -6.10 3.58 -4.75
N ILE A 70 -5.82 3.12 -5.97
CA ILE A 70 -4.45 3.07 -6.49
C ILE A 70 -4.08 4.46 -7.03
N VAL A 71 -3.01 5.04 -6.47
CA VAL A 71 -2.47 6.33 -6.92
C VAL A 71 -1.32 6.14 -7.91
N SER A 72 -0.46 5.15 -7.68
CA SER A 72 0.56 4.73 -8.63
C SER A 72 0.89 3.25 -8.46
N LEU A 73 1.31 2.60 -9.55
CA LEU A 73 1.73 1.20 -9.57
C LEU A 73 2.76 1.00 -10.68
N GLY A 74 3.96 0.53 -10.32
CA GLY A 74 5.03 0.22 -11.27
C GLY A 74 6.41 0.60 -10.73
N GLY A 75 7.47 0.13 -11.41
CA GLY A 75 8.84 0.51 -11.07
C GLY A 75 9.32 0.02 -9.70
N GLY A 76 8.80 -1.11 -9.21
CA GLY A 76 9.12 -1.65 -7.88
C GLY A 76 8.36 -1.00 -6.73
N GLU A 77 7.33 -0.20 -7.02
CA GLU A 77 6.50 0.41 -5.99
C GLU A 77 5.02 0.54 -6.36
N ALA A 78 4.17 0.56 -5.33
CA ALA A 78 2.78 0.91 -5.43
C ALA A 78 2.43 1.93 -4.35
N VAL A 79 1.65 2.93 -4.69
CA VAL A 79 1.13 3.90 -3.74
C VAL A 79 -0.38 3.84 -3.78
N VAL A 80 -1.00 3.61 -2.62
CA VAL A 80 -2.45 3.51 -2.47
C VAL A 80 -2.96 4.41 -1.36
N THR A 81 -4.24 4.74 -1.41
CA THR A 81 -4.97 5.39 -0.33
C THR A 81 -6.00 4.40 0.21
N LYS A 82 -6.06 4.20 1.53
CA LYS A 82 -7.08 3.34 2.15
C LYS A 82 -8.46 3.99 2.06
N ARG A 83 -9.47 3.23 1.62
CA ARG A 83 -10.85 3.70 1.40
C ARG A 83 -11.88 2.97 2.27
N GLY A 84 -11.71 1.67 2.49
CA GLY A 84 -12.58 0.81 3.33
C GLY A 84 -11.99 0.44 4.69
#